data_AF-B0ZUE3-F1
#
_entry.id   AF-B0ZUE3-F1
#
_cell.length_a   1.000
_cell.length_b   1.000
_cell.length_c   1.000
_cell.angle_alpha   90.00
_cell.angle_beta   90.00
_cell.angle_gamma   90.00
#
_symmetry.space_group_name_H-M   'P 1'
#
loop_
_entity.id
_entity.type
_entity.pdbx_description
1 polymer ?
#
loop_
_entity_poly.entity_id
_entity_poly.type
_entity_poly.pdbx_seq_one_letter_code
_entity_poly.pdbx_strand_id
1 'polypeptide(L)'
;QRYGHYVFTLSHMFLKSRSFLGGSIPDNSYQAGVALAVEALGFSNDDTSGVLVKECIETATRIVRAPILRSAELANELASVLPARLEIQWYKDRCDASEEQLGYYDFFKRYSLKRDFKVNMSRIRLAKFWDTVIKMVETNELPFDFHLGKKWIYASQFYQLLAEPLDIANFYKNRDIKTGGHYLEGNRPKRYEVIDKWQKGVKVP
;
A
#
# COMPACT_ATOMS: atom_id res chain seq x y z
N GLN A 1 -24.88 4.89 38.00
CA GLN A 1 -23.79 3.92 38.26
C GLN A 1 -24.08 2.56 37.59
N ARG A 2 -24.04 2.48 36.25
CA ARG A 2 -24.30 1.20 35.53
C ARG A 2 -23.02 0.52 35.03
N TYR A 3 -21.93 1.27 34.88
CA TYR A 3 -20.67 0.76 34.35
C TYR A 3 -20.01 -0.31 35.25
N GLY A 4 -20.04 -0.13 36.58
CA GLY A 4 -19.50 -1.11 37.51
C GLY A 4 -20.19 -2.48 37.44
N HIS A 5 -21.52 -2.48 37.23
CA HIS A 5 -22.28 -3.71 37.02
C HIS A 5 -21.89 -4.40 35.70
N TYR A 6 -21.68 -3.64 34.62
CA TYR A 6 -21.19 -4.20 33.34
C TYR A 6 -19.79 -4.79 33.47
N VAL A 7 -18.86 -4.08 34.10
CA VAL A 7 -17.49 -4.57 34.31
C VAL A 7 -17.47 -5.84 35.15
N PHE A 8 -18.24 -5.87 36.25
CA PHE A 8 -18.39 -7.06 37.09
C PHE A 8 -18.99 -8.24 36.31
N THR A 9 -20.07 -8.00 35.57
CA THR A 9 -20.76 -9.03 34.78
C THR A 9 -19.85 -9.58 33.67
N LEU A 10 -19.17 -8.72 32.92
CA LEU A 10 -18.25 -9.13 31.85
C LEU A 10 -17.04 -9.91 32.41
N SER A 11 -16.48 -9.46 33.53
CA SER A 11 -15.37 -10.17 34.19
C SER A 11 -15.79 -11.57 34.65
N HIS A 12 -17.01 -11.70 35.19
CA HIS A 12 -17.56 -12.98 35.62
C HIS A 12 -17.91 -13.91 34.45
N MET A 13 -18.44 -13.38 33.34
CA MET A 13 -18.66 -14.15 32.10
C MET A 13 -17.34 -14.66 31.52
N PHE A 14 -16.30 -13.81 31.49
CA PHE A 14 -14.96 -14.19 31.01
C PHE A 14 -14.31 -15.30 31.87
N LEU A 15 -14.54 -15.27 33.18
CA LEU A 15 -14.07 -16.32 34.09
C LEU A 15 -14.82 -17.64 33.87
N LYS A 16 -16.14 -17.59 33.62
CA LYS A 16 -16.96 -18.78 33.30
C LYS A 16 -16.69 -19.36 31.92
N SER A 17 -16.39 -18.54 30.91
CA SER A 17 -16.09 -19.03 29.57
C SER A 17 -14.72 -19.72 29.47
N ARG A 18 -13.80 -19.42 30.40
CA ARG A 18 -12.54 -20.17 30.55
C ARG A 18 -12.73 -21.61 31.06
N SER A 19 -13.83 -21.92 31.74
CA SER A 19 -14.22 -23.30 32.03
C SER A 19 -14.98 -23.87 30.83
N PHE A 20 -14.25 -24.34 29.83
CA PHE A 20 -14.79 -25.02 28.65
C PHE A 20 -15.66 -26.22 29.08
N LEU A 21 -16.98 -26.09 28.99
CA LEU A 21 -17.98 -27.07 29.41
C LEU A 21 -18.65 -27.70 28.18
N GLY A 22 -17.86 -28.44 27.40
CA GLY A 22 -18.37 -29.34 26.34
C GLY A 22 -18.62 -28.68 24.98
N GLY A 23 -18.04 -29.27 23.93
CA GLY A 23 -18.14 -28.82 22.54
C GLY A 23 -16.98 -29.37 21.70
N SER A 24 -17.12 -29.32 20.37
CA SER A 24 -16.03 -29.70 19.44
C SER A 24 -14.80 -28.83 19.70
N ILE A 25 -13.61 -29.45 19.72
CA ILE A 25 -12.35 -28.73 19.96
C ILE A 25 -12.08 -27.85 18.73
N PRO A 26 -11.97 -26.51 18.87
CA PRO A 26 -11.71 -25.65 17.74
C PRO A 26 -10.33 -25.90 17.13
N ASP A 27 -10.22 -25.87 15.80
CA ASP A 27 -8.97 -26.16 15.08
C ASP A 27 -7.83 -25.16 15.37
N ASN A 28 -8.16 -23.93 15.75
CA ASN A 28 -7.19 -22.90 16.13
C ASN A 28 -7.78 -21.86 17.09
N SER A 29 -6.90 -21.01 17.65
CA SER A 29 -7.26 -19.97 18.61
C SER A 29 -8.24 -18.93 18.07
N TYR A 30 -8.24 -18.67 16.76
CA TYR A 30 -9.21 -17.76 16.14
C TYR A 30 -10.61 -18.39 16.12
N GLN A 31 -10.73 -19.65 15.71
CA GLN A 31 -11.99 -20.39 15.73
C GLN A 31 -12.54 -20.53 17.16
N ALA A 32 -11.66 -20.77 18.14
CA ALA A 32 -12.03 -20.76 19.56
C ALA A 32 -12.58 -19.40 20.00
N GLY A 33 -11.92 -18.30 19.60
CA GLY A 33 -12.40 -16.95 19.91
C GLY A 33 -13.76 -16.62 19.27
N VAL A 34 -13.99 -17.06 18.03
CA VAL A 34 -15.27 -16.86 17.35
C VAL A 34 -16.39 -17.66 18.05
N ALA A 35 -16.14 -18.94 18.37
CA ALA A 35 -17.11 -19.77 19.08
C ALA A 35 -17.49 -19.17 20.45
N LEU A 36 -16.50 -18.67 21.20
CA LEU A 36 -16.74 -17.96 22.46
C LEU A 36 -17.55 -16.67 22.28
N ALA A 37 -17.35 -15.94 21.17
CA ALA A 37 -18.11 -14.73 20.88
C ALA A 37 -19.57 -15.06 20.52
N VAL A 38 -19.82 -16.14 19.78
CA VAL A 38 -21.18 -16.64 19.46
C VAL A 38 -21.93 -17.01 20.74
N GLU A 39 -21.29 -17.77 21.63
CA GLU A 39 -21.85 -18.13 22.94
C GLU A 39 -22.12 -16.91 23.82
N ALA A 40 -21.20 -15.94 23.85
CA ALA A 40 -21.37 -14.71 24.60
C ALA A 40 -22.54 -13.84 24.10
N LEU A 41 -22.89 -13.96 22.81
CA LEU A 41 -24.07 -13.34 22.23
C LEU A 41 -25.37 -14.12 22.54
N GLY A 42 -25.28 -15.25 23.23
CA GLY A 42 -26.41 -16.07 23.66
C GLY A 42 -26.85 -17.11 22.63
N PHE A 43 -26.03 -17.40 21.62
CA PHE A 43 -26.32 -18.41 20.60
C PHE A 43 -25.56 -19.71 20.88
N SER A 44 -26.22 -20.86 20.66
CA SER A 44 -25.54 -22.16 20.63
C SER A 44 -24.77 -22.31 19.32
N ASN A 45 -23.54 -22.81 19.38
CA ASN A 45 -22.70 -23.03 18.19
C ASN A 45 -23.30 -24.06 17.21
N ASP A 46 -24.14 -24.98 17.67
CA ASP A 46 -24.74 -26.05 16.87
C ASP A 46 -26.10 -25.68 16.25
N ASP A 47 -26.72 -24.58 16.71
CA ASP A 47 -28.00 -24.12 16.20
C ASP A 47 -27.82 -23.31 14.90
N THR A 48 -28.83 -23.36 14.01
CA THR A 48 -28.82 -22.63 12.73
C THR A 48 -28.53 -21.13 12.92
N SER A 49 -29.05 -20.52 13.99
CA SER A 49 -28.80 -19.12 14.32
C SER A 49 -27.34 -18.86 14.73
N GLY A 50 -26.73 -19.74 15.51
CA GLY A 50 -25.31 -19.63 15.90
C GLY A 50 -24.37 -19.81 14.71
N VAL A 51 -24.68 -20.74 13.79
CA VAL A 51 -23.93 -20.91 12.53
C VAL A 51 -23.96 -19.63 11.70
N LEU A 52 -25.13 -19.00 11.54
CA LEU A 52 -25.25 -17.73 10.81
C LEU A 52 -24.48 -16.59 11.48
N VAL A 53 -24.51 -16.50 12.81
CA VAL A 53 -23.75 -15.48 13.56
C VAL A 53 -22.24 -15.71 13.39
N LYS A 54 -21.79 -16.96 13.45
CA LYS A 54 -20.39 -17.34 13.18
C LYS A 54 -19.96 -16.90 11.78
N GLU A 55 -20.72 -17.24 10.75
CA GLU A 55 -20.43 -16.83 9.36
C GLU A 55 -20.39 -15.31 9.20
N CYS A 56 -21.29 -14.58 9.89
CA CYS A 56 -21.30 -13.12 9.89
C CYS A 56 -20.02 -12.56 10.51
N ILE A 57 -19.58 -13.08 11.67
CA ILE A 57 -18.33 -12.66 12.33
C ILE A 57 -17.12 -12.94 11.45
N GLU A 58 -17.06 -14.12 10.84
CA GLU A 58 -15.95 -14.50 9.95
C GLU A 58 -15.91 -13.62 8.69
N THR A 59 -17.06 -13.35 8.09
CA THR A 59 -17.17 -12.47 6.92
C THR A 59 -16.77 -11.05 7.26
N ALA A 60 -17.25 -10.50 8.38
CA ALA A 60 -16.87 -9.18 8.86
C ALA A 60 -15.36 -9.11 9.14
N THR A 61 -14.80 -10.13 9.78
CA THR A 61 -13.36 -10.22 10.06
C THR A 61 -12.54 -10.24 8.77
N ARG A 62 -12.97 -11.00 7.75
CA ARG A 62 -12.31 -11.03 6.44
C ARG A 62 -12.33 -9.67 5.78
N ILE A 63 -13.47 -8.97 5.79
CA ILE A 63 -13.60 -7.62 5.23
C ILE A 63 -12.66 -6.65 5.94
N VAL A 64 -12.63 -6.68 7.27
CA VAL A 64 -11.76 -5.80 8.08
C VAL A 64 -10.27 -6.09 7.86
N ARG A 65 -9.90 -7.36 7.68
CA ARG A 65 -8.49 -7.77 7.49
C ARG A 65 -8.00 -7.62 6.05
N ALA A 66 -8.88 -7.64 5.05
CA ALA A 66 -8.49 -7.60 3.65
C ALA A 66 -7.55 -6.43 3.30
N PRO A 67 -7.78 -5.17 3.76
CA PRO A 67 -6.85 -4.07 3.52
C PRO A 67 -5.46 -4.29 4.14
N ILE A 68 -5.40 -4.88 5.34
CA ILE A 68 -4.14 -5.16 6.05
C ILE A 68 -3.33 -6.21 5.28
N LEU A 69 -3.99 -7.28 4.84
CA LEU A 69 -3.36 -8.34 4.04
C LEU A 69 -2.82 -7.77 2.72
N ARG A 70 -3.62 -6.96 2.02
CA ARG A 70 -3.17 -6.29 0.79
C ARG A 70 -2.01 -5.34 1.01
N SER A 71 -1.98 -4.60 2.12
CA SER A 71 -0.81 -3.78 2.48
C SER A 71 0.46 -4.62 2.68
N ALA A 72 0.34 -5.86 3.18
CA ALA A 72 1.47 -6.77 3.33
C ALA A 72 1.90 -7.36 1.97
N GLU A 73 0.97 -7.69 1.09
CA GLU A 73 1.26 -8.11 -0.28
C GLU A 73 1.98 -7.00 -1.05
N LEU A 74 1.50 -5.76 -0.98
CA LEU A 74 2.14 -4.61 -1.58
C LEU A 74 3.57 -4.38 -1.04
N ALA A 75 3.83 -4.71 0.23
CA ALA A 75 5.17 -4.63 0.78
C ALA A 75 6.14 -5.62 0.09
N ASN A 76 5.67 -6.80 -0.27
CA ASN A 76 6.44 -7.78 -1.04
C ASN A 76 6.60 -7.33 -2.50
N GLU A 77 5.54 -6.79 -3.10
CA GLU A 77 5.61 -6.23 -4.45
C GLU A 77 6.60 -5.07 -4.53
N LEU A 78 6.63 -4.18 -3.53
CA LEU A 78 7.60 -3.10 -3.42
C LEU A 78 9.05 -3.63 -3.44
N ALA A 79 9.30 -4.73 -2.72
CA ALA A 79 10.62 -5.38 -2.75
C ALA A 79 10.93 -5.94 -4.15
N SER A 80 9.93 -6.50 -4.85
CA SER A 80 10.09 -7.04 -6.20
C SER A 80 10.44 -5.98 -7.26
N VAL A 81 10.01 -4.73 -7.08
CA VAL A 81 10.30 -3.61 -8.00
C VAL A 81 11.56 -2.83 -7.61
N LEU A 82 12.14 -3.11 -6.43
CA LEU A 82 13.35 -2.46 -5.96
C LEU A 82 14.53 -2.53 -6.94
N PRO A 83 14.78 -3.66 -7.65
CA PRO A 83 15.85 -3.72 -8.67
C PRO A 83 15.66 -2.70 -9.80
N ALA A 84 14.42 -2.38 -10.19
CA ALA A 84 14.16 -1.35 -11.20
C ALA A 84 14.54 0.05 -10.71
N ARG A 85 14.35 0.32 -9.40
CA ARG A 85 14.82 1.57 -8.78
C ARG A 85 16.33 1.65 -8.76
N LEU A 86 17.00 0.56 -8.38
CA LEU A 86 18.46 0.48 -8.36
C LEU A 86 19.07 0.67 -9.74
N GLU A 87 18.43 0.14 -10.79
CA GLU A 87 18.86 0.37 -12.18
C GLU A 87 18.90 1.87 -12.53
N ILE A 88 17.87 2.63 -12.14
CA ILE A 88 17.82 4.08 -12.38
C ILE A 88 18.87 4.80 -11.54
N GLN A 89 19.06 4.39 -10.28
CA GLN A 89 20.08 4.97 -9.41
C GLN A 89 21.49 4.77 -9.99
N TRP A 90 21.83 3.56 -10.41
CA TRP A 90 23.12 3.28 -11.04
C TRP A 90 23.30 3.99 -12.37
N TYR A 91 22.22 4.14 -13.14
CA TYR A 91 22.25 4.97 -14.33
C TYR A 91 22.60 6.42 -13.99
N LYS A 92 21.96 6.98 -12.95
CA LYS A 92 22.25 8.33 -12.47
C LYS A 92 23.71 8.47 -12.06
N ASP A 93 24.20 7.61 -11.18
CA ASP A 93 25.58 7.69 -10.66
C ASP A 93 26.62 7.59 -11.79
N ARG A 94 26.35 6.74 -12.79
CA ARG A 94 27.20 6.61 -13.97
C ARG A 94 27.18 7.84 -14.86
N CYS A 95 26.01 8.43 -15.11
CA CYS A 95 25.89 9.65 -15.88
C CYS A 95 26.62 10.81 -15.19
N ASP A 96 26.46 10.93 -13.88
CA ASP A 96 27.13 11.95 -13.06
C ASP A 96 28.66 11.78 -13.07
N ALA A 97 29.16 10.55 -13.23
CA ALA A 97 30.58 10.24 -13.37
C ALA A 97 31.13 10.38 -14.81
N SER A 98 30.30 10.75 -15.79
CA SER A 98 30.73 10.85 -17.19
C SER A 98 31.56 12.12 -17.46
N GLU A 99 32.57 11.99 -18.32
CA GLU A 99 33.40 13.11 -18.79
C GLU A 99 32.60 14.17 -19.57
N GLU A 100 31.45 13.80 -20.16
CA GLU A 100 30.59 14.76 -20.88
C GLU A 100 29.92 15.77 -19.93
N GLN A 101 29.99 15.58 -18.61
CA GLN A 101 29.36 16.42 -17.58
C GLN A 101 27.85 16.64 -17.77
N LEU A 102 27.20 15.71 -18.47
CA LEU A 102 25.76 15.72 -18.66
C LEU A 102 25.09 14.97 -17.51
N GLY A 103 24.02 15.55 -16.97
CA GLY A 103 23.21 14.84 -15.98
C GLY A 103 22.47 13.67 -16.63
N TYR A 104 22.05 12.72 -15.80
CA TYR A 104 21.23 11.57 -16.25
C TYR A 104 19.93 11.96 -16.96
N TYR A 105 19.39 13.15 -16.67
CA TYR A 105 18.28 13.76 -17.42
C TYR A 105 18.62 13.97 -18.90
N ASP A 106 19.75 14.63 -19.20
CA ASP A 106 20.15 14.98 -20.56
C ASP A 106 20.57 13.75 -21.35
N PHE A 107 21.30 12.83 -20.71
CA PHE A 107 21.62 11.53 -21.29
C PHE A 107 20.37 10.77 -21.69
N PHE A 108 19.39 10.67 -20.79
CA PHE A 108 18.14 9.97 -21.07
C PHE A 108 17.36 10.68 -22.18
N LYS A 109 17.30 12.01 -22.18
CA LYS A 109 16.61 12.79 -23.22
C LYS A 109 17.22 12.56 -24.61
N ARG A 110 18.54 12.32 -24.71
CA ARG A 110 19.21 12.06 -26.00
C ARG A 110 18.87 10.69 -26.60
N TYR A 111 18.61 9.64 -25.81
CA TYR A 111 18.52 8.22 -26.22
C TYR A 111 19.48 7.86 -27.36
N SER A 112 20.61 7.28 -27.02
CA SER A 112 21.55 6.78 -28.04
C SER A 112 21.99 5.35 -27.79
N LEU A 113 21.75 4.79 -26.60
CA LEU A 113 22.32 3.51 -26.21
C LEU A 113 21.24 2.48 -25.85
N LYS A 114 21.54 1.20 -26.11
CA LYS A 114 20.70 0.06 -25.69
C LYS A 114 20.38 0.07 -24.18
N ARG A 115 21.23 0.68 -23.37
CA ARG A 115 21.06 0.77 -21.92
C ARG A 115 19.97 1.77 -21.52
N ASP A 116 19.77 2.84 -22.29
CA ASP A 116 18.69 3.81 -22.06
C ASP A 116 17.31 3.13 -22.19
N PHE A 117 17.20 2.11 -23.05
CA PHE A 117 16.00 1.28 -23.15
C PHE A 117 15.71 0.51 -21.85
N LYS A 118 16.73 -0.09 -21.21
CA LYS A 118 16.56 -0.82 -19.94
C LYS A 118 16.14 0.12 -18.80
N VAL A 119 16.72 1.32 -18.75
CA VAL A 119 16.35 2.36 -17.77
C VAL A 119 14.91 2.80 -18.00
N ASN A 120 14.49 2.99 -19.25
CA ASN A 120 13.11 3.32 -19.57
C ASN A 120 12.11 2.22 -19.18
N MET A 121 12.46 0.95 -19.41
CA MET A 121 11.64 -0.18 -18.97
C MET A 121 11.52 -0.20 -17.44
N SER A 122 12.60 0.12 -16.73
CA SER A 122 12.61 0.24 -15.27
C SER A 122 11.71 1.38 -14.79
N ARG A 123 11.77 2.55 -15.45
CA ARG A 123 10.88 3.70 -15.22
C ARG A 123 9.41 3.32 -15.39
N ILE A 124 9.06 2.64 -16.49
CA ILE A 124 7.69 2.19 -16.78
C ILE A 124 7.22 1.17 -15.73
N ARG A 125 8.08 0.23 -15.32
CA ARG A 125 7.74 -0.76 -14.29
C ARG A 125 7.43 -0.09 -12.95
N LEU A 126 8.24 0.88 -12.53
CA LEU A 126 7.99 1.64 -11.32
C LEU A 126 6.73 2.49 -11.41
N ALA A 127 6.49 3.15 -12.55
CA ALA A 127 5.27 3.92 -12.78
C ALA A 127 4.02 3.05 -12.61
N LYS A 128 3.99 1.86 -13.25
CA LYS A 128 2.88 0.91 -13.11
C LYS A 128 2.63 0.50 -11.67
N PHE A 129 3.69 0.22 -10.91
CA PHE A 129 3.56 -0.13 -9.50
C PHE A 129 2.92 1.01 -8.70
N TRP A 130 3.43 2.23 -8.82
CA TRP A 130 2.89 3.38 -8.08
C TRP A 130 1.49 3.78 -8.52
N ASP A 131 1.17 3.70 -9.82
CA ASP A 131 -0.17 3.94 -10.33
C ASP A 131 -1.18 2.93 -9.73
N THR A 132 -0.79 1.65 -9.58
CA THR A 132 -1.61 0.61 -8.90
C THR A 132 -1.80 0.92 -7.42
N VAL A 133 -0.72 1.25 -6.69
CA VAL A 133 -0.80 1.58 -5.26
C VAL A 133 -1.73 2.77 -5.04
N ILE A 134 -1.60 3.82 -5.85
CA ILE A 134 -2.41 5.03 -5.72
C ILE A 134 -3.87 4.74 -6.05
N LYS A 135 -4.14 3.94 -7.08
CA LYS A 135 -5.50 3.48 -7.38
C LYS A 135 -6.11 2.76 -6.19
N MET A 136 -5.36 1.85 -5.54
CA MET A 136 -5.84 1.12 -4.36
C MET A 136 -6.09 2.03 -3.14
N VAL A 137 -5.30 3.09 -2.96
CA VAL A 137 -5.59 4.10 -1.92
C VAL A 137 -6.90 4.83 -2.25
N GLU A 138 -7.10 5.24 -3.50
CA GLU A 138 -8.30 5.97 -3.93
C GLU A 138 -9.58 5.12 -3.88
N THR A 139 -9.48 3.81 -4.06
CA THR A 139 -10.61 2.87 -3.98
C THR A 139 -10.86 2.33 -2.57
N ASN A 140 -10.17 2.86 -1.54
CA ASN A 140 -10.25 2.41 -0.15
C ASN A 140 -9.92 0.92 0.03
N GLU A 141 -9.00 0.43 -0.81
CA GLU A 141 -8.59 -0.97 -0.82
C GLU A 141 -7.47 -1.28 0.19
N LEU A 142 -6.91 -0.23 0.79
CA LEU A 142 -5.79 -0.23 1.74
C LEU A 142 -6.21 0.38 3.09
N PRO A 143 -5.41 0.16 4.16
CA PRO A 143 -5.69 0.77 5.47
C PRO A 143 -5.82 2.29 5.37
N PHE A 144 -6.72 2.87 6.17
CA PHE A 144 -7.03 4.31 6.10
C PHE A 144 -5.81 5.22 6.32
N ASP A 145 -4.85 4.75 7.11
CA ASP A 145 -3.60 5.42 7.48
C ASP A 145 -2.41 5.03 6.59
N PHE A 146 -2.63 4.26 5.51
CA PHE A 146 -1.56 3.77 4.64
C PHE A 146 -0.65 4.89 4.12
N HIS A 147 -1.24 6.02 3.72
CA HIS A 147 -0.54 7.19 3.20
C HIS A 147 0.24 7.99 4.29
N LEU A 148 0.00 7.70 5.57
CA LEU A 148 0.74 8.24 6.72
C LEU A 148 1.93 7.35 7.11
N GLY A 149 1.98 6.12 6.59
CA GLY A 149 3.05 5.18 6.87
C GLY A 149 4.41 5.66 6.33
N LYS A 150 5.36 5.96 7.23
CA LYS A 150 6.72 6.42 6.88
C LYS A 150 7.39 5.60 5.78
N LYS A 151 7.21 4.28 5.79
CA LYS A 151 7.71 3.37 4.76
C LYS A 151 7.26 3.79 3.35
N TRP A 152 5.96 4.01 3.17
CA TRP A 152 5.36 4.34 1.89
C TRP A 152 5.72 5.75 1.44
N ILE A 153 5.76 6.69 2.38
CA ILE A 153 6.15 8.08 2.13
C ILE A 153 7.59 8.17 1.65
N TYR A 154 8.53 7.51 2.34
CA TYR A 154 9.92 7.54 1.91
C TYR A 154 10.12 6.78 0.60
N ALA A 155 9.50 5.61 0.44
CA ALA A 155 9.61 4.84 -0.80
C ALA A 155 9.09 5.62 -2.01
N SER A 156 7.97 6.33 -1.86
CA SER A 156 7.38 7.13 -2.93
C SER A 156 8.19 8.38 -3.23
N GLN A 157 8.73 9.05 -2.22
CA GLN A 157 9.64 10.19 -2.39
C GLN A 157 10.92 9.79 -3.13
N PHE A 158 11.57 8.70 -2.73
CA PHE A 158 12.76 8.22 -3.43
C PHE A 158 12.48 7.83 -4.87
N TYR A 159 11.30 7.25 -5.14
CA TYR A 159 10.86 6.98 -6.49
C TYR A 159 10.69 8.27 -7.29
N GLN A 160 9.96 9.25 -6.77
CA GLN A 160 9.69 10.51 -7.44
C GLN A 160 10.99 11.25 -7.79
N LEU A 161 11.90 11.40 -6.82
CA LEU A 161 13.19 12.08 -7.03
C LEU A 161 14.04 11.45 -8.14
N LEU A 162 13.92 10.14 -8.36
CA LEU A 162 14.69 9.44 -9.40
C LEU A 162 13.95 9.40 -10.74
N ALA A 163 12.66 9.09 -10.74
CA ALA A 163 11.90 8.77 -11.95
C ALA A 163 11.22 9.99 -12.58
N GLU A 164 10.80 10.98 -11.79
CA GLU A 164 10.09 12.16 -12.31
C GLU A 164 10.96 12.95 -13.31
N PRO A 165 12.26 13.18 -13.07
CA PRO A 165 13.13 13.82 -14.07
C PRO A 165 13.19 13.05 -15.39
N LEU A 166 13.15 11.71 -15.35
CA LEU A 166 13.12 10.88 -16.56
C LEU A 166 11.77 10.95 -17.28
N ASP A 167 10.66 11.04 -16.54
CA ASP A 167 9.33 11.27 -17.11
C ASP A 167 9.26 12.64 -17.80
N ILE A 168 9.83 13.67 -17.17
CA ILE A 168 9.96 15.01 -17.76
C ILE A 168 10.82 14.95 -19.02
N ALA A 169 11.98 14.28 -18.98
CA ALA A 169 12.85 14.11 -20.14
C ALA A 169 12.12 13.40 -21.28
N ASN A 170 11.41 12.31 -20.99
CA ASN A 170 10.61 11.56 -21.95
C ASN A 170 9.48 12.41 -22.55
N PHE A 171 8.79 13.20 -21.73
CA PHE A 171 7.74 14.10 -22.17
C PHE A 171 8.29 15.15 -23.14
N TYR A 172 9.31 15.91 -22.74
CA TYR A 172 9.87 16.97 -23.60
C TYR A 172 10.58 16.44 -24.85
N LYS A 173 11.06 15.19 -24.82
CA LYS A 173 11.62 14.52 -25.99
C LYS A 173 10.54 14.14 -27.02
N ASN A 174 9.43 13.57 -26.56
CA ASN A 174 8.43 12.96 -27.44
C ASN A 174 7.16 13.81 -27.63
N ARG A 175 7.05 14.96 -26.96
CA ARG A 175 5.89 15.85 -27.11
C ARG A 175 5.82 16.44 -28.51
N ASP A 176 4.60 16.71 -28.95
CA ASP A 176 4.36 17.62 -30.06
C ASP A 176 4.62 19.06 -29.59
N ILE A 177 5.49 19.78 -30.30
CA ILE A 177 5.87 21.16 -29.95
C ILE A 177 4.70 22.13 -30.11
N LYS A 178 3.76 21.86 -31.03
CA LYS A 178 2.64 22.73 -31.38
C LYS A 178 1.42 22.49 -30.50
N THR A 179 1.18 21.25 -30.07
CA THR A 179 -0.06 20.86 -29.37
C THR A 179 0.16 20.29 -27.97
N GLY A 180 1.38 19.90 -27.60
CA GLY A 180 1.65 19.12 -26.38
C GLY A 180 1.68 19.90 -25.06
N GLY A 181 1.67 21.25 -25.09
CA GLY A 181 1.68 22.08 -23.88
C GLY A 181 2.91 21.89 -22.98
N HIS A 182 2.81 22.39 -21.74
CA HIS A 182 3.85 22.23 -20.72
C HIS A 182 3.60 21.01 -19.82
N TYR A 183 4.68 20.44 -19.28
CA TYR A 183 4.59 19.24 -18.44
C TYR A 183 3.69 19.46 -17.21
N LEU A 184 3.79 20.62 -16.56
CA LEU A 184 3.02 20.92 -15.36
C LEU A 184 1.56 21.31 -15.65
N GLU A 185 1.21 21.53 -16.92
CA GLU A 185 -0.13 21.94 -17.35
C GLU A 185 -0.96 20.72 -17.76
N GLY A 186 -1.28 19.88 -16.77
CA GLY A 186 -2.16 18.70 -16.95
C GLY A 186 -1.49 17.46 -17.57
N ASN A 187 -0.23 17.56 -18.00
CA ASN A 187 0.54 16.43 -18.53
C ASN A 187 1.32 15.64 -17.47
N ARG A 188 1.46 16.22 -16.27
CA ARG A 188 2.16 15.59 -15.15
C ARG A 188 1.33 14.38 -14.69
N PRO A 189 1.93 13.18 -14.60
CA PRO A 189 1.23 12.03 -14.09
C PRO A 189 0.69 12.24 -12.67
N LYS A 190 -0.60 11.96 -12.49
CA LYS A 190 -1.33 12.09 -11.20
C LYS A 190 -0.58 11.50 -10.01
N ARG A 191 0.18 10.42 -10.23
CA ARG A 191 0.98 9.79 -9.18
C ARG A 191 1.91 10.75 -8.44
N TYR A 192 2.57 11.67 -9.14
CA TYR A 192 3.50 12.60 -8.50
C TYR A 192 2.77 13.66 -7.68
N GLU A 193 1.60 14.10 -8.13
CA GLU A 193 0.75 15.03 -7.36
C GLU A 193 0.25 14.39 -6.06
N VAL A 194 -0.11 13.10 -6.10
CA VAL A 194 -0.54 12.36 -4.91
C VAL A 194 0.63 12.16 -3.94
N ILE A 195 1.82 11.84 -4.44
CA ILE A 195 3.03 11.70 -3.60
C ILE A 195 3.39 13.03 -2.94
N ASP A 196 3.33 14.16 -3.67
CA ASP A 196 3.54 15.49 -3.10
C ASP A 196 2.55 15.78 -1.96
N LYS A 197 1.28 15.35 -2.10
CA LYS A 197 0.27 15.49 -1.04
C LYS A 197 0.62 14.64 0.18
N TRP A 198 1.05 13.40 -0.02
CA TRP A 198 1.48 12.52 1.09
C TRP A 198 2.66 13.14 1.85
N GLN A 199 3.62 13.74 1.13
CA GLN A 199 4.75 14.42 1.75
C GLN A 199 4.35 15.69 2.52
N LYS A 200 3.44 16.50 1.97
CA LYS A 200 2.95 17.72 2.63
C LYS A 200 2.15 17.40 3.89
N GLY A 201 1.37 16.32 3.89
CA GLY A 201 0.60 15.87 5.05
C GLY A 201 1.46 15.46 6.27
N VAL A 202 2.74 15.13 6.07
CA VAL A 202 3.70 14.88 7.17
C VAL A 202 4.24 16.16 7.77
N LYS A 203 4.22 17.27 7.04
CA LYS A 203 4.71 18.56 7.53
C LYS A 203 3.60 19.30 8.28
N VAL A 204 3.44 19.00 9.57
CA VAL A 204 2.70 19.81 10.56
C VAL A 204 3.35 19.63 11.94
N PRO A 205 3.49 20.70 12.74
CA PRO A 205 4.60 21.66 12.81
C PRO A 205 5.90 21.10 13.41
#